data_AF-A5DS46-F1
#
_entry.id   AF-A5DS46-F1
#
_cell.length_a   1.000
_cell.length_b   1.000
_cell.length_c   1.000
_cell.angle_alpha   90.00
_cell.angle_beta   90.00
_cell.angle_gamma   90.00
#
_symmetry.space_group_name_H-M   'P 1'
#
loop_
_entity.id
_entity.type
_entity.pdbx_description
1 polymer ?
#
loop_
_entity_poly.entity_id
_entity_poly.type
_entity_poly.pdbx_seq_one_letter_code
_entity_poly.pdbx_strand_id
1 'polypeptide(L)'
;MGQILSQPVTEKHSEEGQDKYLAFGLSSMQGWRINMEDAHTTILDMLKEVTSDDDEDDEDDDDDGNKTQDVDSVAAKKLSSEKLVSENDKTSSSLPNDHTAFFGVFDGHGGEKAAIFAGKHLHRIIKDTKEYKQNNYTQALKQGFLDCDQAILKDILMRDDESGCAATSAIITPQSIICGNAGDSRTIMSINGYAKALSYDHKPSNEGEKTRISAAGGYVDMGRVNGNLALSRGIGDFEFKKNADLPAEEQIVTCYPDVIVHNIDYEQDEFVILACDGIWDCLTSQKCVECVRRGIYERWSLTEICEEIMDLCCAPTSDGTGIGCDNMSIVIVALLDYAKNETLEQWYDKIIKKIEISENEKATSTSEQPKFGPISEPYEKIYKEMYGNQYDIGVAGDLNSNGGGRGSLGLNGSIFGRGGYDDEDGTGEDHNGNGTGGAYDDDPGMNGDAVSLSKLLSSNALTNENGVIYLDTSSAQNILANLGVVGLYHHEDAEQEKIEEVQGDSNDESDHENGKANEKGSEDAKVV
;
A
#
# COMPACT_ATOMS: atom_id res chain seq x y z
N MET A 1 7.19 2.00 21.04
CA MET A 1 7.08 0.57 20.68
C MET A 1 5.93 0.01 21.49
N GLY A 2 5.12 -0.87 20.89
CA GLY A 2 4.13 -1.64 21.63
C GLY A 2 4.78 -2.63 22.60
N GLN A 3 3.97 -3.43 23.29
CA GLN A 3 4.49 -4.58 24.02
C GLN A 3 5.00 -5.64 23.03
N ILE A 4 6.09 -6.31 23.38
CA ILE A 4 6.76 -7.32 22.56
C ILE A 4 6.77 -8.65 23.34
N LEU A 5 6.64 -9.76 22.62
CA LEU A 5 6.70 -11.12 23.17
C LEU A 5 8.11 -11.49 23.63
N SER A 6 8.22 -12.52 24.48
CA SER A 6 9.53 -13.07 24.88
C SER A 6 10.25 -13.86 23.76
N GLN A 7 9.50 -14.30 22.75
CA GLN A 7 9.95 -15.02 21.55
C GLN A 7 8.97 -14.69 20.41
N PRO A 8 9.40 -14.68 19.14
CA PRO A 8 8.51 -14.39 18.03
C PRO A 8 7.60 -15.58 17.71
N VAL A 9 6.37 -15.29 17.27
CA VAL A 9 5.47 -16.25 16.63
C VAL A 9 5.86 -16.31 15.15
N THR A 10 6.62 -17.35 14.80
CA THR A 10 7.14 -17.58 13.44
C THR A 10 6.26 -18.54 12.62
N GLU A 11 5.02 -18.78 13.06
CA GLU A 11 4.03 -19.48 12.25
C GLU A 11 3.60 -18.56 11.10
N LYS A 12 3.49 -19.13 9.90
CA LYS A 12 3.21 -18.39 8.66
C LYS A 12 1.86 -18.85 8.11
N HIS A 13 1.02 -17.89 7.75
CA HIS A 13 -0.25 -18.14 7.08
C HIS A 13 -0.09 -17.78 5.61
N SER A 14 -0.18 -18.78 4.75
CA SER A 14 0.28 -18.71 3.37
C SER A 14 -0.82 -19.08 2.39
N GLU A 15 -0.91 -18.31 1.29
CA GLU A 15 -1.90 -18.48 0.23
C GLU A 15 -1.25 -18.41 -1.15
N GLU A 16 -1.77 -19.17 -2.11
CA GLU A 16 -1.38 -19.08 -3.51
C GLU A 16 -2.59 -19.20 -4.45
N GLY A 17 -2.43 -18.65 -5.65
CA GLY A 17 -3.44 -18.77 -6.69
C GLY A 17 -2.91 -18.40 -8.06
N GLN A 18 -3.55 -18.89 -9.11
CA GLN A 18 -3.22 -18.54 -10.49
C GLN A 18 -4.44 -18.56 -11.40
N ASP A 19 -4.42 -17.70 -12.41
CA ASP A 19 -5.26 -17.81 -13.60
C ASP A 19 -4.40 -17.66 -14.88
N LYS A 20 -4.99 -17.23 -16.00
CA LYS A 20 -4.29 -17.07 -17.29
C LYS A 20 -3.60 -15.69 -17.46
N TYR A 21 -3.75 -14.79 -16.50
CA TYR A 21 -3.21 -13.43 -16.51
C TYR A 21 -2.18 -13.23 -15.38
N LEU A 22 -2.41 -13.85 -14.23
CA LEU A 22 -1.62 -13.65 -13.01
C LEU A 22 -1.39 -14.97 -12.26
N ALA A 23 -0.30 -15.02 -11.51
CA ALA A 23 -0.16 -15.94 -10.38
C ALA A 23 0.32 -15.14 -9.16
N PHE A 24 -0.04 -15.58 -7.96
CA PHE A 24 0.44 -14.94 -6.72
C PHE A 24 0.84 -15.97 -5.68
N GLY A 25 1.74 -15.55 -4.80
CA GLY A 25 1.93 -16.12 -3.47
C GLY A 25 1.82 -15.00 -2.43
N LEU A 26 1.30 -15.34 -1.26
CA LEU A 26 1.25 -14.49 -0.08
C LEU A 26 1.70 -15.31 1.13
N SER A 27 2.39 -14.65 2.06
CA SER A 27 2.54 -15.10 3.45
C SER A 27 2.18 -13.94 4.38
N SER A 28 1.70 -14.26 5.59
CA SER A 28 1.58 -13.37 6.75
C SER A 28 2.15 -14.04 8.01
N MET A 29 2.76 -13.28 8.92
CA MET A 29 3.45 -13.79 10.12
C MET A 29 3.40 -12.75 11.24
N GLN A 30 3.05 -13.19 12.45
CA GLN A 30 2.89 -12.29 13.61
C GLN A 30 4.23 -11.73 14.12
N GLY A 31 5.31 -12.52 14.09
CA GLY A 31 6.63 -12.06 14.55
C GLY A 31 6.63 -11.74 16.04
N TRP A 32 7.25 -10.63 16.44
CA TRP A 32 7.50 -10.28 17.84
C TRP A 32 6.34 -9.52 18.53
N ARG A 33 5.33 -9.06 17.79
CA ARG A 33 4.16 -8.36 18.34
C ARG A 33 3.25 -9.30 19.14
N ILE A 34 2.51 -8.78 20.12
CA ILE A 34 1.56 -9.59 20.92
C ILE A 34 0.34 -10.05 20.11
N ASN A 35 -0.13 -9.19 19.20
CA ASN A 35 -1.25 -9.46 18.29
C ASN A 35 -0.73 -9.55 16.85
N MET A 36 -1.56 -10.12 15.96
CA MET A 36 -1.43 -10.00 14.51
C MET A 36 -2.47 -8.98 14.04
N GLU A 37 -2.06 -7.72 13.85
CA GLU A 37 -2.98 -6.63 13.45
C GLU A 37 -3.05 -6.45 11.92
N ASP A 38 -2.18 -7.15 11.18
CA ASP A 38 -2.15 -7.25 9.71
C ASP A 38 -3.33 -8.05 9.12
N ALA A 39 -3.80 -7.65 7.94
CA ALA A 39 -4.75 -8.39 7.10
C ALA A 39 -4.45 -8.20 5.59
N HIS A 40 -5.09 -9.00 4.72
CA HIS A 40 -4.86 -8.98 3.27
C HIS A 40 -6.10 -9.31 2.42
N THR A 41 -5.98 -9.12 1.10
CA THR A 41 -6.97 -9.52 0.10
C THR A 41 -6.27 -10.01 -1.18
N THR A 42 -6.73 -11.13 -1.77
CA THR A 42 -6.03 -11.87 -2.85
C THR A 42 -6.99 -12.35 -3.96
N ILE A 43 -7.72 -11.43 -4.61
CA ILE A 43 -8.77 -11.76 -5.60
C ILE A 43 -8.24 -11.76 -7.04
N LEU A 44 -8.19 -12.93 -7.68
CA LEU A 44 -7.76 -13.08 -9.08
C LEU A 44 -8.77 -12.59 -10.13
N ASP A 45 -10.07 -12.63 -9.85
CA ASP A 45 -11.11 -12.17 -10.78
C ASP A 45 -12.31 -11.60 -10.03
N MET A 46 -12.35 -10.28 -9.95
CA MET A 46 -13.40 -9.52 -9.26
C MET A 46 -14.80 -9.74 -9.85
N LEU A 47 -14.94 -10.20 -11.10
CA LEU A 47 -16.25 -10.51 -11.69
C LEU A 47 -16.75 -11.91 -11.30
N LYS A 48 -15.85 -12.85 -11.00
CA LYS A 48 -16.20 -14.21 -10.56
C LYS A 48 -16.47 -14.33 -9.06
N GLU A 49 -16.20 -13.29 -8.29
CA GLU A 49 -16.61 -13.24 -6.88
C GLU A 49 -18.14 -13.25 -6.79
N VAL A 50 -18.68 -14.45 -6.54
CA VAL A 50 -20.07 -14.70 -6.19
C VAL A 50 -20.24 -14.41 -4.70
N THR A 51 -21.39 -13.88 -4.32
CA THR A 51 -21.81 -13.71 -2.91
C THR A 51 -22.06 -15.07 -2.27
N SER A 52 -20.99 -15.69 -1.78
CA SER A 52 -21.03 -16.79 -0.82
C SER A 52 -20.30 -16.29 0.42
N ASP A 53 -21.06 -15.69 1.34
CA ASP A 53 -20.81 -15.45 2.77
C ASP A 53 -22.03 -14.65 3.26
N ASP A 54 -23.21 -15.29 3.23
CA ASP A 54 -24.36 -14.85 4.02
C ASP A 54 -24.17 -15.47 5.42
N ASP A 55 -24.03 -14.64 6.45
CA ASP A 55 -24.35 -14.89 7.86
C ASP A 55 -24.20 -16.35 8.38
N GLU A 56 -22.98 -16.83 8.60
CA GLU A 56 -22.72 -17.81 9.67
C GLU A 56 -22.20 -17.05 10.91
N ASP A 57 -23.15 -16.61 11.74
CA ASP A 57 -22.89 -16.04 13.08
C ASP A 57 -22.12 -17.05 13.95
N ASP A 58 -21.20 -16.54 14.78
CA ASP A 58 -20.56 -17.31 15.85
C ASP A 58 -21.61 -17.75 16.89
N GLU A 59 -22.12 -18.98 16.80
CA GLU A 59 -22.80 -19.63 17.93
C GLU A 59 -21.75 -20.15 18.93
N ASP A 60 -21.53 -19.39 20.00
CA ASP A 60 -20.72 -19.78 21.17
C ASP A 60 -21.10 -21.17 21.71
N ASP A 61 -20.11 -22.05 21.86
CA ASP A 61 -20.23 -23.44 22.31
C ASP A 61 -20.41 -23.52 23.85
N ASP A 62 -21.57 -23.07 24.35
CA ASP A 62 -21.93 -23.10 25.78
C ASP A 62 -22.48 -24.50 26.18
N ASP A 63 -21.59 -25.39 26.59
CA ASP A 63 -21.90 -26.75 27.12
C ASP A 63 -22.61 -26.68 28.50
N ASP A 64 -23.94 -26.75 28.52
CA ASP A 64 -24.68 -27.23 29.71
C ASP A 64 -25.74 -28.28 29.35
N GLY A 65 -25.43 -29.53 29.67
CA GLY A 65 -26.26 -30.68 29.34
C GLY A 65 -27.42 -30.92 30.33
N ASN A 66 -28.66 -30.92 29.84
CA ASN A 66 -29.72 -31.66 30.52
C ASN A 66 -30.73 -32.35 29.58
N LYS A 67 -31.17 -33.54 29.99
CA LYS A 67 -32.08 -34.41 29.24
C LYS A 67 -33.53 -34.18 29.66
N THR A 68 -34.46 -34.17 28.70
CA THR A 68 -35.75 -34.85 28.86
C THR A 68 -36.36 -35.25 27.51
N GLN A 69 -37.18 -36.30 27.53
CA GLN A 69 -37.85 -36.89 26.37
C GLN A 69 -39.29 -36.35 26.27
N ASP A 70 -39.89 -36.25 25.07
CA ASP A 70 -40.90 -37.23 24.61
C ASP A 70 -41.69 -36.84 23.33
N VAL A 71 -41.62 -37.75 22.35
CA VAL A 71 -42.55 -38.21 21.27
C VAL A 71 -43.52 -37.30 20.45
N ASP A 72 -43.67 -37.76 19.19
CA ASP A 72 -44.82 -37.66 18.26
C ASP A 72 -45.09 -36.33 17.48
N SER A 73 -45.41 -36.31 16.16
CA SER A 73 -45.46 -37.39 15.14
C SER A 73 -45.69 -36.88 13.68
N VAL A 74 -45.55 -37.79 12.70
CA VAL A 74 -46.11 -37.79 11.30
C VAL A 74 -45.59 -36.81 10.21
N ALA A 75 -44.53 -37.25 9.52
CA ALA A 75 -44.43 -37.49 8.06
C ALA A 75 -44.98 -36.53 6.97
N ALA A 76 -44.07 -36.04 6.10
CA ALA A 76 -44.06 -36.10 4.61
C ALA A 76 -42.94 -35.17 4.07
N LYS A 77 -42.22 -35.41 2.96
CA LYS A 77 -42.22 -36.49 1.96
C LYS A 77 -40.83 -36.50 1.27
N LYS A 78 -40.06 -37.60 1.36
CA LYS A 78 -38.83 -37.75 0.54
C LYS A 78 -39.21 -38.22 -0.86
N LEU A 79 -38.87 -37.45 -1.89
CA LEU A 79 -39.02 -37.86 -3.29
C LEU A 79 -37.73 -37.54 -4.04
N SER A 80 -36.96 -38.59 -4.25
CA SER A 80 -35.76 -38.60 -5.08
C SER A 80 -36.15 -38.52 -6.55
N SER A 81 -35.41 -37.71 -7.31
CA SER A 81 -34.94 -38.16 -8.62
C SER A 81 -33.74 -37.35 -9.05
N GLU A 82 -32.61 -38.03 -9.18
CA GLU A 82 -31.56 -37.64 -10.12
C GLU A 82 -32.20 -37.32 -11.48
N LYS A 83 -31.66 -36.34 -12.20
CA LYS A 83 -30.97 -36.53 -13.48
C LYS A 83 -31.02 -35.26 -14.32
N LEU A 84 -29.85 -34.74 -14.68
CA LEU A 84 -29.38 -34.49 -16.05
C LEU A 84 -28.30 -33.41 -16.03
N VAL A 85 -27.07 -33.85 -16.26
CA VAL A 85 -26.02 -32.99 -16.83
C VAL A 85 -26.54 -32.43 -18.15
N SER A 86 -26.57 -31.11 -18.28
CA SER A 86 -26.63 -30.43 -19.58
C SER A 86 -25.28 -29.77 -19.84
N GLU A 87 -24.42 -30.47 -20.57
CA GLU A 87 -23.23 -29.89 -21.20
C GLU A 87 -23.67 -28.83 -22.23
N ASN A 88 -23.81 -27.59 -21.79
CA ASN A 88 -23.82 -26.38 -22.62
C ASN A 88 -23.84 -25.15 -21.70
N ASP A 89 -22.68 -24.81 -21.13
CA ASP A 89 -22.33 -23.39 -21.09
C ASP A 89 -21.00 -23.21 -21.82
N LYS A 90 -21.11 -22.87 -23.11
CA LYS A 90 -19.96 -22.46 -23.91
C LYS A 90 -19.75 -20.99 -23.65
N THR A 91 -18.72 -20.70 -22.88
CA THR A 91 -18.00 -19.42 -22.94
C THR A 91 -18.93 -18.20 -22.87
N SER A 92 -19.28 -17.79 -21.65
CA SER A 92 -19.25 -16.36 -21.34
C SER A 92 -17.79 -15.89 -21.45
N SER A 93 -17.32 -15.71 -22.69
CA SER A 93 -16.10 -14.99 -22.96
C SER A 93 -16.37 -13.53 -22.60
N SER A 94 -16.14 -13.18 -21.34
CA SER A 94 -15.78 -11.81 -20.98
C SER A 94 -14.71 -11.35 -21.98
N LEU A 95 -14.86 -10.13 -22.49
CA LEU A 95 -13.88 -9.62 -23.43
C LEU A 95 -12.54 -9.52 -22.70
N PRO A 96 -11.39 -9.61 -23.39
CA PRO A 96 -10.07 -9.52 -22.75
C PRO A 96 -9.82 -8.24 -21.93
N ASN A 97 -10.72 -7.25 -21.98
CA ASN A 97 -10.66 -6.00 -21.22
C ASN A 97 -11.48 -6.03 -19.91
N ASP A 98 -12.29 -7.06 -19.66
CA ASP A 98 -13.20 -7.10 -18.49
C ASP A 98 -12.57 -7.82 -17.28
N HIS A 99 -11.37 -8.39 -17.42
CA HIS A 99 -10.67 -9.01 -16.30
C HIS A 99 -10.04 -7.95 -15.39
N THR A 100 -10.27 -8.09 -14.09
CA THR A 100 -9.68 -7.27 -13.04
C THR A 100 -9.39 -8.17 -11.84
N ALA A 101 -8.14 -8.15 -11.38
CA ALA A 101 -7.74 -8.70 -10.09
C ALA A 101 -7.63 -7.57 -9.06
N PHE A 102 -7.74 -7.90 -7.77
CA PHE A 102 -7.50 -6.99 -6.66
C PHE A 102 -6.61 -7.64 -5.62
N PHE A 103 -5.54 -6.94 -5.24
CA PHE A 103 -4.65 -7.32 -4.15
C PHE A 103 -4.60 -6.20 -3.12
N GLY A 104 -4.51 -6.54 -1.83
CA GLY A 104 -4.39 -5.57 -0.74
C GLY A 104 -3.60 -6.13 0.43
N VAL A 105 -2.85 -5.25 1.10
CA VAL A 105 -2.22 -5.47 2.40
C VAL A 105 -2.62 -4.32 3.31
N PHE A 106 -3.06 -4.66 4.52
CA PHE A 106 -3.62 -3.76 5.52
C PHE A 106 -2.85 -3.96 6.81
N ASP A 107 -2.14 -2.93 7.26
CA ASP A 107 -1.22 -2.95 8.40
C ASP A 107 -1.93 -2.21 9.55
N GLY A 108 -2.43 -3.01 10.50
CA GLY A 108 -3.34 -2.53 11.56
C GLY A 108 -2.62 -1.94 12.76
N HIS A 109 -3.26 -0.97 13.40
CA HIS A 109 -2.75 -0.37 14.63
C HIS A 109 -3.87 0.01 15.59
N GLY A 110 -3.58 -0.12 16.89
CA GLY A 110 -4.58 0.12 17.94
C GLY A 110 -5.65 -0.96 18.01
N GLY A 111 -5.40 -2.12 17.38
CA GLY A 111 -6.33 -3.21 17.19
C GLY A 111 -6.40 -3.66 15.73
N GLU A 112 -6.75 -4.92 15.53
CA GLU A 112 -6.82 -5.61 14.23
C GLU A 112 -8.08 -5.27 13.39
N LYS A 113 -9.15 -4.73 14.01
CA LYS A 113 -10.48 -4.71 13.38
C LYS A 113 -10.54 -3.88 12.10
N ALA A 114 -9.94 -2.69 12.07
CA ALA A 114 -9.93 -1.84 10.88
C ALA A 114 -9.25 -2.53 9.69
N ALA A 115 -8.13 -3.23 9.92
CA ALA A 115 -7.44 -4.02 8.91
C ALA A 115 -8.29 -5.21 8.43
N ILE A 116 -8.87 -5.98 9.34
CA ILE A 116 -9.76 -7.11 9.02
C ILE A 116 -10.98 -6.64 8.20
N PHE A 117 -11.59 -5.51 8.56
CA PHE A 117 -12.71 -4.95 7.82
C PHE A 117 -12.29 -4.52 6.40
N ALA A 118 -11.16 -3.82 6.27
CA ALA A 118 -10.63 -3.43 4.97
C ALA A 118 -10.34 -4.68 4.09
N GLY A 119 -9.69 -5.70 4.65
CA GLY A 119 -9.40 -6.97 3.97
C GLY A 119 -10.63 -7.75 3.50
N LYS A 120 -11.73 -7.70 4.27
CA LYS A 120 -13.00 -8.37 3.94
C LYS A 120 -13.92 -7.60 2.98
N HIS A 121 -13.82 -6.26 2.93
CA HIS A 121 -14.85 -5.42 2.30
C HIS A 121 -14.34 -4.41 1.26
N LEU A 122 -13.09 -3.95 1.33
CA LEU A 122 -12.64 -2.82 0.49
C LEU A 122 -12.76 -3.10 -1.01
N HIS A 123 -12.41 -4.31 -1.46
CA HIS A 123 -12.50 -4.72 -2.86
C HIS A 123 -13.94 -4.70 -3.38
N ARG A 124 -14.90 -5.18 -2.56
CA ARG A 124 -16.34 -5.17 -2.87
C ARG A 124 -16.88 -3.74 -2.95
N ILE A 125 -16.50 -2.89 -1.98
CA ILE A 125 -16.88 -1.47 -1.95
C ILE A 125 -16.37 -0.75 -3.20
N ILE A 126 -15.10 -0.96 -3.58
CA ILE A 126 -14.52 -0.42 -4.82
C ILE A 126 -15.29 -0.90 -6.06
N LYS A 127 -15.53 -2.21 -6.18
CA LYS A 127 -16.29 -2.84 -7.28
C LYS A 127 -17.69 -2.27 -7.44
N ASP A 128 -18.31 -1.85 -6.33
CA ASP A 128 -19.65 -1.28 -6.35
C ASP A 128 -19.73 0.21 -6.68
N THR A 129 -18.61 0.94 -6.67
CA THR A 129 -18.57 2.35 -7.12
C THR A 129 -19.07 2.52 -8.56
N LYS A 130 -19.64 3.70 -8.86
CA LYS A 130 -20.03 4.07 -10.23
C LYS A 130 -18.80 4.21 -11.13
N GLU A 131 -17.66 4.62 -10.56
CA GLU A 131 -16.35 4.76 -11.19
C GLU A 131 -15.81 3.42 -11.70
N TYR A 132 -15.84 2.37 -10.87
CA TYR A 132 -15.40 1.03 -11.27
C TYR A 132 -16.25 0.50 -12.42
N LYS A 133 -17.57 0.68 -12.34
CA LYS A 133 -18.53 0.30 -13.38
C LYS A 133 -18.38 1.10 -14.69
N GLN A 134 -17.53 2.14 -14.69
CA GLN A 134 -17.12 2.94 -15.84
C GLN A 134 -15.66 2.68 -16.27
N ASN A 135 -15.00 1.67 -15.68
CA ASN A 135 -13.57 1.35 -15.83
C ASN A 135 -12.62 2.49 -15.41
N ASN A 136 -13.10 3.44 -14.59
CA ASN A 136 -12.29 4.52 -14.02
C ASN A 136 -11.67 4.07 -12.69
N TYR A 137 -10.77 3.08 -12.76
CA TYR A 137 -10.19 2.44 -11.59
C TYR A 137 -9.44 3.41 -10.65
N THR A 138 -8.87 4.48 -11.19
CA THR A 138 -8.21 5.53 -10.40
C THR A 138 -9.16 6.26 -9.46
N GLN A 139 -10.36 6.64 -9.95
CA GLN A 139 -11.36 7.27 -9.09
C GLN A 139 -12.13 6.22 -8.27
N ALA A 140 -12.24 4.98 -8.74
CA ALA A 140 -12.84 3.89 -7.99
C ALA A 140 -12.08 3.56 -6.70
N LEU A 141 -10.74 3.52 -6.75
CA LEU A 141 -9.91 3.38 -5.54
C LEU A 141 -10.13 4.54 -4.57
N LYS A 142 -10.09 5.77 -5.09
CA LYS A 142 -10.28 6.98 -4.27
C LYS A 142 -11.64 7.02 -3.57
N GLN A 143 -12.72 6.80 -4.33
CA GLN A 143 -14.07 6.75 -3.78
C GLN A 143 -14.26 5.52 -2.87
N GLY A 144 -13.70 4.36 -3.22
CA GLY A 144 -13.83 3.14 -2.45
C GLY A 144 -13.16 3.18 -1.08
N PHE A 145 -12.00 3.85 -0.94
CA PHE A 145 -11.37 4.08 0.37
C PHE A 145 -12.22 5.03 1.25
N LEU A 146 -12.75 6.11 0.67
CA LEU A 146 -13.68 7.01 1.37
C LEU A 146 -14.97 6.28 1.78
N ASP A 147 -15.53 5.47 0.88
CA ASP A 147 -16.75 4.68 1.12
C ASP A 147 -16.50 3.56 2.14
N CYS A 148 -15.26 3.06 2.28
CA CYS A 148 -14.87 2.10 3.31
C CYS A 148 -14.92 2.71 4.72
N ASP A 149 -14.32 3.90 4.92
CA ASP A 149 -14.50 4.66 6.17
C ASP A 149 -15.99 4.92 6.47
N GLN A 150 -16.78 5.26 5.44
CA GLN A 150 -18.23 5.45 5.57
C GLN A 150 -19.02 4.15 5.79
N ALA A 151 -18.46 2.98 5.51
CA ALA A 151 -19.06 1.68 5.84
C ALA A 151 -18.80 1.34 7.30
N ILE A 152 -17.55 1.48 7.75
CA ILE A 152 -17.12 1.28 9.15
C ILE A 152 -17.93 2.18 10.10
N LEU A 153 -18.14 3.46 9.76
CA LEU A 153 -18.95 4.40 10.57
C LEU A 153 -20.46 4.06 10.63
N LYS A 154 -20.97 3.22 9.72
CA LYS A 154 -22.37 2.77 9.72
C LYS A 154 -22.56 1.44 10.43
N ASP A 155 -21.50 0.64 10.51
CA ASP A 155 -21.49 -0.64 11.20
C ASP A 155 -21.53 -0.43 12.73
N ILE A 156 -22.46 -1.12 13.39
CA ILE A 156 -22.73 -0.93 14.83
C ILE A 156 -21.63 -1.54 15.72
N LEU A 157 -20.91 -2.56 15.23
CA LEU A 157 -19.83 -3.24 15.94
C LEU A 157 -18.48 -2.52 15.77
N MET A 158 -18.34 -1.74 14.69
CA MET A 158 -17.09 -1.10 14.29
C MET A 158 -17.01 0.42 14.52
N ARG A 159 -18.12 1.17 14.41
CA ARG A 159 -18.10 2.66 14.44
C ARG A 159 -17.53 3.29 15.72
N ASP A 160 -17.55 2.53 16.82
CA ASP A 160 -17.13 2.94 18.17
C ASP A 160 -15.74 2.33 18.51
N ASP A 161 -15.09 1.66 17.55
CA ASP A 161 -13.74 1.12 17.65
C ASP A 161 -12.66 2.18 17.36
N GLU A 162 -11.51 2.06 18.01
CA GLU A 162 -10.41 3.05 17.93
C GLU A 162 -9.29 2.62 16.97
N SER A 163 -9.34 1.42 16.39
CA SER A 163 -8.30 0.95 15.45
C SER A 163 -8.26 1.73 14.14
N GLY A 164 -7.09 1.72 13.52
CA GLY A 164 -6.88 2.13 12.14
C GLY A 164 -6.01 1.11 11.41
N CYS A 165 -5.80 1.34 10.12
CA CYS A 165 -4.79 0.61 9.36
C CYS A 165 -4.21 1.46 8.22
N ALA A 166 -2.91 1.30 7.98
CA ALA A 166 -2.33 1.62 6.68
C ALA A 166 -2.86 0.62 5.63
N ALA A 167 -3.08 1.09 4.41
CA ALA A 167 -3.70 0.31 3.34
C ALA A 167 -2.98 0.55 2.01
N THR A 168 -2.39 -0.53 1.46
CA THR A 168 -1.81 -0.54 0.11
C THR A 168 -2.55 -1.56 -0.75
N SER A 169 -2.95 -1.18 -1.96
CA SER A 169 -3.81 -2.01 -2.81
C SER A 169 -3.51 -1.83 -4.29
N ALA A 170 -3.78 -2.85 -5.10
CA ALA A 170 -3.60 -2.82 -6.54
C ALA A 170 -4.79 -3.47 -7.27
N ILE A 171 -5.42 -2.71 -8.17
CA ILE A 171 -6.27 -3.28 -9.24
C ILE A 171 -5.34 -3.61 -10.40
N ILE A 172 -5.33 -4.87 -10.83
CA ILE A 172 -4.52 -5.32 -11.97
C ILE A 172 -5.44 -5.76 -13.10
N THR A 173 -5.24 -5.17 -14.27
CA THR A 173 -5.94 -5.51 -15.52
C THR A 173 -4.93 -6.09 -16.53
N PRO A 174 -5.37 -6.68 -17.65
CA PRO A 174 -4.47 -7.18 -18.69
C PRO A 174 -3.73 -6.07 -19.49
N GLN A 175 -3.88 -4.80 -19.12
CA GLN A 175 -3.18 -3.67 -19.74
C GLN A 175 -2.50 -2.73 -18.73
N SER A 176 -2.97 -2.66 -17.49
CA SER A 176 -2.46 -1.73 -16.49
C SER A 176 -2.61 -2.20 -15.04
N ILE A 177 -1.67 -1.76 -14.21
CA ILE A 177 -1.70 -1.83 -12.75
C ILE A 177 -2.11 -0.45 -12.25
N ILE A 178 -3.11 -0.40 -11.36
CA ILE A 178 -3.56 0.81 -10.68
C ILE A 178 -3.38 0.57 -9.17
N CYS A 179 -2.35 1.18 -8.59
CA CYS A 179 -2.03 1.07 -7.17
C CYS A 179 -2.63 2.25 -6.40
N GLY A 180 -3.35 2.00 -5.31
CA GLY A 180 -3.84 3.00 -4.36
C GLY A 180 -3.23 2.79 -2.97
N ASN A 181 -2.70 3.86 -2.37
CA ASN A 181 -1.97 3.81 -1.10
C ASN A 181 -2.44 4.89 -0.11
N ALA A 182 -2.75 4.50 1.11
CA ALA A 182 -3.05 5.39 2.24
C ALA A 182 -2.39 4.81 3.51
N GLY A 183 -1.20 5.31 3.83
CA GLY A 183 -0.32 4.78 4.89
C GLY A 183 1.09 4.54 4.41
N ASP A 184 1.88 3.78 5.17
CA ASP A 184 3.32 3.51 4.93
C ASP A 184 3.65 2.05 4.57
N SER A 185 2.67 1.15 4.56
CA SER A 185 2.72 -0.02 3.66
C SER A 185 3.03 0.45 2.23
N ARG A 186 3.79 -0.36 1.48
CA ARG A 186 4.32 0.02 0.17
C ARG A 186 4.07 -1.05 -0.88
N THR A 187 3.80 -0.59 -2.11
CA THR A 187 3.71 -1.40 -3.32
C THR A 187 4.79 -0.99 -4.32
N ILE A 188 5.49 -1.97 -4.86
CA ILE A 188 6.54 -1.79 -5.88
C ILE A 188 6.37 -2.83 -6.99
N MET A 189 7.11 -2.67 -8.09
CA MET A 189 7.24 -3.70 -9.12
C MET A 189 8.68 -3.86 -9.59
N SER A 190 9.02 -5.03 -10.13
CA SER A 190 10.27 -5.27 -10.85
C SER A 190 10.10 -4.99 -12.34
N ILE A 191 10.92 -4.10 -12.88
CA ILE A 191 11.09 -3.87 -14.32
C ILE A 191 12.50 -4.30 -14.68
N ASN A 192 12.62 -5.41 -15.43
CA ASN A 192 13.90 -6.02 -15.79
C ASN A 192 14.85 -6.33 -14.61
N GLY A 193 14.34 -6.40 -13.38
CA GLY A 193 15.13 -6.57 -12.16
C GLY A 193 15.47 -5.30 -11.39
N TYR A 194 14.95 -4.15 -11.82
CA TYR A 194 15.04 -2.89 -11.09
C TYR A 194 13.71 -2.57 -10.42
N ALA A 195 13.75 -2.11 -9.18
CA ALA A 195 12.57 -1.67 -8.48
C ALA A 195 12.00 -0.38 -9.10
N LYS A 196 10.68 -0.36 -9.28
CA LYS A 196 9.89 0.84 -9.57
C LYS A 196 8.83 0.97 -8.48
N ALA A 197 8.75 2.15 -7.88
CA ALA A 197 7.70 2.49 -6.94
C ALA A 197 6.32 2.53 -7.64
N LEU A 198 5.31 1.90 -7.03
CA LEU A 198 3.90 2.06 -7.37
C LEU A 198 3.12 2.75 -6.24
N SER A 199 3.74 2.94 -5.07
CA SER A 199 3.28 3.87 -4.04
C SER A 199 4.46 4.57 -3.35
N TYR A 200 4.14 5.57 -2.53
CA TYR A 200 5.04 6.23 -1.60
C TYR A 200 4.40 6.26 -0.20
N ASP A 201 5.24 6.17 0.83
CA ASP A 201 4.81 6.06 2.23
C ASP A 201 4.29 7.40 2.77
N HIS A 202 3.16 7.36 3.46
CA HIS A 202 2.53 8.53 4.08
C HIS A 202 2.95 8.69 5.55
N LYS A 203 4.19 9.12 5.75
CA LYS A 203 4.73 9.47 7.07
C LYS A 203 4.42 10.95 7.39
N PRO A 204 4.04 11.32 8.63
CA PRO A 204 3.70 12.70 9.02
C PRO A 204 4.81 13.75 8.81
N SER A 205 6.05 13.31 8.68
CA SER A 205 7.20 14.17 8.35
C SER A 205 7.22 14.67 6.90
N ASN A 206 6.44 14.08 6.00
CA ASN A 206 6.40 14.47 4.59
C ASN A 206 5.76 15.87 4.45
N GLU A 207 6.36 16.76 3.66
CA GLU A 207 5.95 18.19 3.62
C GLU A 207 4.49 18.40 3.21
N GLY A 208 3.97 17.64 2.25
CA GLY A 208 2.54 17.67 1.88
C GLY A 208 1.61 17.23 3.01
N GLU A 209 1.94 16.12 3.66
CA GLU A 209 1.18 15.55 4.77
C GLU A 209 1.18 16.47 5.99
N LYS A 210 2.36 16.96 6.37
CA LYS A 210 2.56 17.92 7.45
C LYS A 210 1.80 19.23 7.20
N THR A 211 1.74 19.68 5.95
CA THR A 211 0.95 20.86 5.55
C THR A 211 -0.54 20.59 5.76
N ARG A 212 -1.07 19.45 5.29
CA ARG A 212 -2.48 19.06 5.52
C ARG A 212 -2.80 18.96 7.01
N ILE A 213 -2.00 18.22 7.78
CA ILE A 213 -2.14 18.07 9.24
C ILE A 213 -2.23 19.43 9.94
N SER A 214 -1.36 20.36 9.56
CA SER A 214 -1.30 21.70 10.14
C SER A 214 -2.49 22.58 9.73
N ALA A 215 -2.92 22.50 8.46
CA ALA A 215 -4.11 23.18 7.96
C ALA A 215 -5.40 22.66 8.63
N ALA A 216 -5.44 21.37 8.93
CA ALA A 216 -6.54 20.70 9.63
C ALA A 216 -6.62 21.00 11.14
N GLY A 217 -5.67 21.76 11.68
CA GLY A 217 -5.59 22.14 13.10
C GLY A 217 -4.81 21.17 14.00
N GLY A 218 -4.17 20.14 13.41
CA GLY A 218 -3.22 19.27 14.09
C GLY A 218 -1.78 19.82 14.08
N TYR A 219 -0.85 19.02 14.55
CA TYR A 219 0.60 19.28 14.47
C TYR A 219 1.39 17.99 14.25
N VAL A 220 2.67 18.12 13.90
CA VAL A 220 3.61 17.00 13.79
C VAL A 220 4.73 17.20 14.79
N ASP A 221 4.89 16.26 15.72
CA ASP A 221 5.96 16.24 16.71
C ASP A 221 6.69 14.89 16.69
N MET A 222 8.03 14.92 16.68
CA MET A 222 8.89 13.72 16.59
C MET A 222 8.47 12.69 15.52
N GLY A 223 7.96 13.18 14.37
CA GLY A 223 7.49 12.34 13.26
C GLY A 223 6.06 11.78 13.42
N ARG A 224 5.31 12.21 14.44
CA ARG A 224 3.97 11.72 14.78
C ARG A 224 2.90 12.81 14.72
N VAL A 225 1.73 12.45 14.22
CA VAL A 225 0.52 13.28 14.24
C VAL A 225 0.09 13.52 15.68
N ASN A 226 0.00 14.80 16.06
CA ASN A 226 -0.29 15.28 17.41
C ASN A 226 0.63 14.65 18.50
N GLY A 227 1.82 14.17 18.12
CA GLY A 227 2.72 13.41 18.99
C GLY A 227 2.31 11.95 19.28
N ASN A 228 1.18 11.49 18.74
CA ASN A 228 0.62 10.15 18.96
C ASN A 228 0.89 9.19 17.80
N LEU A 229 0.19 9.36 16.68
CA LEU A 229 0.15 8.38 15.58
C LEU A 229 1.34 8.55 14.61
N ALA A 230 1.98 7.44 14.20
CA ALA A 230 3.13 7.45 13.29
C ALA A 230 2.76 7.53 11.79
N LEU A 231 1.47 7.40 11.49
CA LEU A 231 0.87 7.46 10.16
C LEU A 231 0.23 8.83 9.91
N SER A 232 0.27 9.31 8.67
CA SER A 232 -0.54 10.46 8.24
C SER A 232 -1.75 10.09 7.39
N ARG A 233 -1.85 8.86 6.90
CA ARG A 233 -3.02 8.33 6.19
C ARG A 233 -3.31 6.91 6.62
N GLY A 234 -4.59 6.53 6.56
CA GLY A 234 -5.09 5.22 6.96
C GLY A 234 -6.61 5.15 6.96
N ILE A 235 -7.16 3.94 6.91
CA ILE A 235 -8.60 3.63 7.11
C ILE A 235 -8.85 3.51 8.63
N GLY A 236 -10.03 3.86 9.13
CA GLY A 236 -10.31 3.89 10.57
C GLY A 236 -9.84 5.21 11.22
N ASP A 237 -9.14 5.18 12.36
CA ASP A 237 -8.52 6.38 12.99
C ASP A 237 -9.50 7.57 13.21
N PHE A 238 -10.78 7.29 13.49
CA PHE A 238 -11.81 8.34 13.44
C PHE A 238 -11.62 9.46 14.45
N GLU A 239 -10.79 9.31 15.49
CA GLU A 239 -10.43 10.42 16.37
C GLU A 239 -9.75 11.59 15.64
N PHE A 240 -9.02 11.32 14.55
CA PHE A 240 -8.34 12.33 13.72
C PHE A 240 -9.21 12.84 12.56
N LYS A 241 -10.44 12.33 12.38
CA LYS A 241 -11.33 12.58 11.23
C LYS A 241 -12.62 13.34 11.61
N LYS A 242 -12.56 14.15 12.68
CA LYS A 242 -13.72 14.81 13.31
C LYS A 242 -13.92 16.28 12.94
N ASN A 243 -13.14 16.85 12.01
CA ASN A 243 -13.29 18.26 11.62
C ASN A 243 -14.43 18.42 10.62
N ALA A 244 -15.59 18.89 11.10
CA ALA A 244 -16.82 19.05 10.31
C ALA A 244 -16.78 20.18 9.27
N ASP A 245 -15.80 21.09 9.34
CA ASP A 245 -15.62 22.19 8.38
C ASP A 245 -14.73 21.78 7.19
N LEU A 246 -14.14 20.57 7.21
CA LEU A 246 -13.24 20.05 6.19
C LEU A 246 -13.79 18.78 5.51
N PRO A 247 -13.49 18.57 4.21
CA PRO A 247 -13.79 17.30 3.55
C PRO A 247 -12.93 16.15 4.11
N ALA A 248 -13.24 14.91 3.74
CA ALA A 248 -12.58 13.71 4.28
C ALA A 248 -11.09 13.62 3.88
N GLU A 249 -10.76 14.16 2.72
CA GLU A 249 -9.43 14.24 2.11
C GLU A 249 -8.50 15.23 2.84
N GLU A 250 -9.05 16.20 3.57
CA GLU A 250 -8.33 17.29 4.23
C GLU A 250 -8.26 17.13 5.76
N GLN A 251 -8.74 16.02 6.31
CA GLN A 251 -8.66 15.70 7.74
C GLN A 251 -7.21 15.56 8.25
N ILE A 252 -7.01 15.57 9.57
CA ILE A 252 -5.68 15.44 10.19
C ILE A 252 -5.03 14.11 9.75
N VAL A 253 -5.77 13.01 9.81
CA VAL A 253 -5.46 11.73 9.14
C VAL A 253 -6.55 11.49 8.10
N THR A 254 -6.21 11.02 6.91
CA THR A 254 -7.21 10.72 5.86
C THR A 254 -7.03 9.32 5.30
N CYS A 255 -8.13 8.66 4.93
CA CYS A 255 -8.09 7.42 4.15
C CYS A 255 -7.88 7.67 2.65
N TYR A 256 -7.92 8.94 2.19
CA TYR A 256 -7.86 9.25 0.76
C TYR A 256 -6.51 8.82 0.13
N PRO A 257 -6.51 7.87 -0.82
CA PRO A 257 -5.29 7.29 -1.32
C PRO A 257 -4.64 8.14 -2.41
N ASP A 258 -3.31 8.20 -2.39
CA ASP A 258 -2.55 8.52 -3.59
C ASP A 258 -2.62 7.33 -4.55
N VAL A 259 -2.78 7.59 -5.85
CA VAL A 259 -3.00 6.55 -6.86
C VAL A 259 -2.02 6.70 -8.02
N ILE A 260 -1.30 5.62 -8.34
CA ILE A 260 -0.34 5.54 -9.45
C ILE A 260 -0.85 4.51 -10.46
N VAL A 261 -0.78 4.86 -11.75
CA VAL A 261 -1.13 3.98 -12.87
C VAL A 261 0.15 3.61 -13.63
N HIS A 262 0.32 2.32 -13.94
CA HIS A 262 1.37 1.80 -14.80
C HIS A 262 0.77 0.95 -15.92
N ASN A 263 1.19 1.17 -17.17
CA ASN A 263 0.78 0.34 -18.30
C ASN A 263 1.78 -0.82 -18.47
N ILE A 264 1.28 -2.05 -18.49
CA ILE A 264 2.09 -3.27 -18.46
C ILE A 264 2.84 -3.48 -19.78
N ASP A 265 4.16 -3.72 -19.67
CA ASP A 265 5.02 -4.25 -20.73
C ASP A 265 5.50 -5.64 -20.32
N TYR A 266 4.80 -6.69 -20.76
CA TYR A 266 5.09 -8.10 -20.43
C TYR A 266 6.50 -8.61 -20.82
N GLU A 267 7.23 -7.84 -21.64
CA GLU A 267 8.61 -8.16 -22.02
C GLU A 267 9.62 -7.57 -21.01
N GLN A 268 9.25 -6.50 -20.30
CA GLN A 268 10.11 -5.80 -19.33
C GLN A 268 9.68 -6.04 -17.88
N ASP A 269 8.40 -5.86 -17.58
CA ASP A 269 7.80 -6.02 -16.26
C ASP A 269 7.79 -7.50 -15.86
N GLU A 270 8.08 -7.76 -14.59
CA GLU A 270 8.25 -9.11 -14.06
C GLU A 270 7.13 -9.45 -13.07
N PHE A 271 7.12 -8.79 -11.91
CA PHE A 271 6.19 -9.01 -10.81
C PHE A 271 5.91 -7.71 -10.04
N VAL A 272 4.81 -7.71 -9.29
CA VAL A 272 4.44 -6.69 -8.29
C VAL A 272 4.67 -7.25 -6.89
N ILE A 273 5.06 -6.40 -5.94
CA ILE A 273 5.16 -6.73 -4.51
C ILE A 273 4.34 -5.72 -3.72
N LEU A 274 3.45 -6.21 -2.83
CA LEU A 274 2.75 -5.42 -1.81
C LEU A 274 3.21 -5.92 -0.44
N ALA A 275 3.55 -5.03 0.51
CA ALA A 275 3.85 -5.44 1.89
C ALA A 275 3.62 -4.31 2.91
N CYS A 276 3.48 -4.69 4.19
CA CYS A 276 3.46 -3.81 5.36
C CYS A 276 4.87 -3.30 5.73
N ASP A 277 4.97 -2.35 6.67
CA ASP A 277 6.26 -1.72 6.97
C ASP A 277 7.26 -2.65 7.69
N GLY A 278 6.78 -3.72 8.33
CA GLY A 278 7.62 -4.79 8.90
C GLY A 278 8.58 -5.45 7.89
N ILE A 279 8.26 -5.42 6.59
CA ILE A 279 9.19 -5.81 5.51
C ILE A 279 10.05 -4.62 5.05
N TRP A 280 9.47 -3.43 4.88
CA TRP A 280 10.13 -2.26 4.27
C TRP A 280 11.11 -1.53 5.19
N ASP A 281 10.96 -1.65 6.51
CA ASP A 281 11.96 -1.20 7.50
C ASP A 281 13.20 -2.12 7.52
N CYS A 282 13.03 -3.37 7.07
CA CYS A 282 14.12 -4.36 6.98
C CYS A 282 14.84 -4.32 5.62
N LEU A 283 14.10 -4.13 4.52
CA LEU A 283 14.61 -4.22 3.14
C LEU A 283 14.27 -2.99 2.31
N THR A 284 15.26 -2.46 1.60
CA THR A 284 15.00 -1.46 0.55
C THR A 284 14.24 -2.10 -0.62
N SER A 285 13.48 -1.29 -1.37
CA SER A 285 12.67 -1.76 -2.50
C SER A 285 13.49 -2.56 -3.53
N GLN A 286 14.69 -2.09 -3.88
CA GLN A 286 15.60 -2.81 -4.78
C GLN A 286 16.12 -4.12 -4.15
N LYS A 287 16.35 -4.16 -2.83
CA LYS A 287 16.80 -5.37 -2.14
C LYS A 287 15.70 -6.43 -2.09
N CYS A 288 14.45 -6.03 -1.89
CA CYS A 288 13.31 -6.93 -1.96
C CYS A 288 13.16 -7.55 -3.37
N VAL A 289 13.25 -6.74 -4.44
CA VAL A 289 13.26 -7.22 -5.83
C VAL A 289 14.42 -8.21 -6.10
N GLU A 290 15.61 -7.93 -5.59
CA GLU A 290 16.76 -8.83 -5.66
C GLU A 290 16.50 -10.18 -4.97
N CYS A 291 15.84 -10.19 -3.81
CA CYS A 291 15.47 -11.40 -3.08
C CYS A 291 14.40 -12.20 -3.82
N VAL A 292 13.33 -11.56 -4.32
CA VAL A 292 12.33 -12.26 -5.14
C VAL A 292 12.96 -12.90 -6.39
N ARG A 293 13.90 -12.21 -7.05
CA ARG A 293 14.68 -12.77 -8.17
C ARG A 293 15.56 -13.95 -7.76
N ARG A 294 16.08 -13.96 -6.52
CA ARG A 294 16.85 -15.08 -5.95
C ARG A 294 15.98 -16.32 -5.78
N GLY A 295 14.81 -16.17 -5.18
CA GLY A 295 13.86 -17.28 -5.05
C GLY A 295 13.35 -17.81 -6.40
N ILE A 296 13.06 -16.93 -7.36
CA ILE A 296 12.70 -17.32 -8.75
C ILE A 296 13.85 -18.12 -9.40
N TYR A 297 15.10 -17.67 -9.23
CA TYR A 297 16.28 -18.36 -9.75
C TYR A 297 16.48 -19.75 -9.13
N GLU A 298 16.10 -19.92 -7.87
CA GLU A 298 16.19 -21.18 -7.14
C GLU A 298 14.92 -22.06 -7.28
N ARG A 299 13.96 -21.64 -8.13
CA ARG A 299 12.71 -22.35 -8.49
C ARG A 299 11.76 -22.57 -7.31
N TRP A 300 11.80 -21.70 -6.30
CA TRP A 300 10.83 -21.69 -5.22
C TRP A 300 9.47 -21.19 -5.73
N SER A 301 8.37 -21.72 -5.19
CA SER A 301 7.02 -21.16 -5.36
C SER A 301 6.97 -19.72 -4.85
N LEU A 302 6.08 -18.90 -5.39
CA LEU A 302 5.95 -17.49 -4.95
C LEU A 302 5.69 -17.39 -3.43
N THR A 303 5.02 -18.39 -2.86
CA THR A 303 4.77 -18.55 -1.42
C THR A 303 6.05 -18.82 -0.63
N GLU A 304 6.85 -19.82 -0.99
CA GLU A 304 8.16 -20.08 -0.36
C GLU A 304 9.06 -18.83 -0.41
N ILE A 305 9.01 -18.04 -1.49
CA ILE A 305 9.72 -16.76 -1.59
C ILE A 305 9.22 -15.74 -0.56
N CYS A 306 7.91 -15.65 -0.32
CA CYS A 306 7.33 -14.80 0.72
C CYS A 306 7.80 -15.24 2.12
N GLU A 307 7.72 -16.54 2.40
CA GLU A 307 8.08 -17.13 3.70
C GLU A 307 9.56 -16.89 4.06
N GLU A 308 10.47 -17.13 3.11
CA GLU A 308 11.91 -16.94 3.27
C GLU A 308 12.31 -15.44 3.36
N ILE A 309 11.56 -14.54 2.71
CA ILE A 309 11.73 -13.09 2.91
C ILE A 309 11.33 -12.69 4.33
N MET A 310 10.28 -13.28 4.91
CA MET A 310 9.92 -13.03 6.31
C MET A 310 10.97 -13.54 7.28
N ASP A 311 11.55 -14.72 7.05
CA ASP A 311 12.62 -15.23 7.93
C ASP A 311 13.90 -14.40 7.82
N LEU A 312 14.18 -13.83 6.64
CA LEU A 312 15.23 -12.83 6.44
C LEU A 312 14.95 -11.50 7.18
N CYS A 313 13.68 -11.08 7.28
CA CYS A 313 13.28 -9.84 7.96
C CYS A 313 13.05 -10.01 9.47
N CYS A 314 12.80 -11.22 9.97
CA CYS A 314 12.54 -11.47 11.38
C CYS A 314 13.82 -11.30 12.22
N ALA A 315 13.81 -10.37 13.16
CA ALA A 315 14.95 -10.13 14.02
C ALA A 315 15.22 -11.35 14.93
N PRO A 316 16.49 -11.74 15.16
CA PRO A 316 16.81 -12.84 16.06
C PRO A 316 16.56 -12.50 17.54
N THR A 317 16.47 -11.21 17.88
CA THR A 317 16.15 -10.71 19.23
C THR A 317 15.37 -9.41 19.12
N SER A 318 14.48 -9.16 20.09
CA SER A 318 13.82 -7.86 20.29
C SER A 318 14.72 -6.78 20.90
N ASP A 319 15.93 -7.13 21.35
CA ASP A 319 16.89 -6.18 21.91
C ASP A 319 17.49 -5.28 20.82
N GLY A 320 17.11 -4.00 20.78
CA GLY A 320 17.78 -3.01 19.95
C GLY A 320 16.87 -1.93 19.38
N THR A 321 16.87 -1.82 18.05
CA THR A 321 16.17 -0.75 17.30
C THR A 321 14.68 -1.00 17.11
N GLY A 322 14.21 -2.25 17.30
CA GLY A 322 12.85 -2.69 16.96
C GLY A 322 12.64 -3.07 15.50
N ILE A 323 13.65 -2.89 14.63
CA ILE A 323 13.59 -3.34 13.22
C ILE A 323 13.49 -4.87 13.20
N GLY A 324 12.60 -5.42 12.36
CA GLY A 324 12.34 -6.86 12.28
C GLY A 324 11.54 -7.43 13.47
N CYS A 325 10.98 -6.57 14.32
CA CYS A 325 10.17 -6.96 15.48
C CYS A 325 8.65 -6.73 15.26
N ASP A 326 8.23 -6.68 14.00
CA ASP A 326 6.86 -6.31 13.63
C ASP A 326 6.00 -7.49 13.15
N ASN A 327 4.71 -7.23 12.90
CA ASN A 327 3.91 -8.07 12.02
C ASN A 327 4.49 -7.99 10.59
N MET A 328 4.32 -9.04 9.81
CA MET A 328 4.87 -9.10 8.44
C MET A 328 3.85 -9.74 7.52
N SER A 329 3.52 -9.05 6.43
CA SER A 329 2.66 -9.52 5.34
C SER A 329 3.25 -9.10 4.00
N ILE A 330 3.34 -10.04 3.06
CA ILE A 330 3.85 -9.79 1.69
C ILE A 330 3.04 -10.58 0.67
N VAL A 331 2.68 -9.91 -0.43
CA VAL A 331 2.12 -10.51 -1.65
C VAL A 331 3.15 -10.34 -2.76
N ILE A 332 3.44 -11.40 -3.50
CA ILE A 332 4.18 -11.35 -4.77
C ILE A 332 3.22 -11.76 -5.90
N VAL A 333 3.02 -10.90 -6.89
CA VAL A 333 2.14 -11.15 -8.05
C VAL A 333 2.96 -11.21 -9.34
N ALA A 334 3.04 -12.38 -9.97
CA ALA A 334 3.65 -12.61 -11.26
C ALA A 334 2.74 -12.17 -12.41
N LEU A 335 3.30 -11.42 -13.38
CA LEU A 335 2.58 -10.90 -14.54
C LEU A 335 2.72 -11.85 -15.75
N LEU A 336 1.68 -12.59 -16.10
CA LEU A 336 1.70 -13.59 -17.18
C LEU A 336 1.19 -12.98 -18.50
N ASP A 337 1.94 -13.17 -19.59
CA ASP A 337 1.52 -12.74 -20.93
C ASP A 337 0.37 -13.62 -21.47
N TYR A 338 -0.86 -13.22 -21.15
CA TYR A 338 -2.09 -13.90 -21.59
C TYR A 338 -2.25 -13.94 -23.12
N ALA A 339 -1.63 -13.00 -23.86
CA ALA A 339 -1.70 -12.96 -25.32
C ALA A 339 -0.78 -14.02 -25.96
N LYS A 340 0.31 -14.38 -25.28
CA LYS A 340 1.16 -15.55 -25.60
C LYS A 340 0.67 -16.85 -24.96
N ASN A 341 -0.33 -16.80 -24.07
CA ASN A 341 -0.75 -17.89 -23.19
C ASN A 341 0.47 -18.42 -22.39
N GLU A 342 1.25 -17.50 -21.83
CA GLU A 342 2.43 -17.78 -21.02
C GLU A 342 2.02 -18.52 -19.74
N THR A 343 2.66 -19.66 -19.46
CA THR A 343 2.49 -20.37 -18.18
C THR A 343 3.43 -19.81 -17.12
N LEU A 344 3.11 -20.05 -15.84
CA LEU A 344 4.00 -19.66 -14.74
C LEU A 344 5.43 -20.21 -14.92
N GLU A 345 5.58 -21.47 -15.31
CA GLU A 345 6.90 -22.07 -15.59
C GLU A 345 7.67 -21.37 -16.73
N GLN A 346 6.97 -20.92 -17.78
CA GLN A 346 7.57 -20.14 -18.86
C GLN A 346 7.97 -18.73 -18.41
N TRP A 347 7.21 -18.14 -17.48
CA TRP A 347 7.54 -16.86 -16.84
C TRP A 347 8.77 -17.00 -15.92
N TYR A 348 8.90 -18.10 -15.17
CA TYR A 348 10.12 -18.42 -14.41
C TYR A 348 11.33 -18.55 -15.36
N ASP A 349 11.20 -19.33 -16.45
CA ASP A 349 12.24 -19.46 -17.50
C ASP A 349 12.65 -18.08 -18.07
N LYS A 350 11.67 -17.21 -18.33
CA LYS A 350 11.86 -15.84 -18.84
C LYS A 350 12.72 -15.00 -17.90
N ILE A 351 12.42 -14.99 -16.60
CA ILE A 351 13.15 -14.20 -15.60
C ILE A 351 14.53 -14.79 -15.30
N ILE A 352 14.64 -16.11 -15.16
CA ILE A 352 15.92 -16.79 -14.96
C ILE A 352 16.91 -16.43 -16.08
N LYS A 353 16.44 -16.45 -17.33
CA LYS A 353 17.25 -16.03 -18.48
C LYS A 353 17.67 -14.56 -18.42
N LYS A 354 16.84 -13.64 -17.90
CA LYS A 354 17.22 -12.23 -17.66
C LYS A 354 18.33 -12.13 -16.61
N ILE A 355 18.23 -12.91 -15.53
CA ILE A 355 19.25 -12.98 -14.45
C ILE A 355 20.58 -13.53 -14.99
N GLU A 356 20.54 -14.65 -15.73
CA GLU A 356 21.74 -15.23 -16.36
C GLU A 356 22.45 -14.23 -17.29
N ILE A 357 21.71 -13.41 -18.04
CA ILE A 357 22.31 -12.36 -18.88
C ILE A 357 22.99 -11.29 -18.01
N SER A 358 22.35 -10.81 -16.94
CA SER A 358 22.94 -9.84 -16.00
C SER A 358 24.27 -10.33 -15.40
N GLU A 359 24.32 -11.58 -14.92
CA GLU A 359 25.52 -12.14 -14.31
C GLU A 359 26.67 -12.31 -15.32
N ASN A 360 26.37 -12.66 -16.56
CA ASN A 360 27.36 -12.72 -17.65
C ASN A 360 27.85 -11.32 -18.09
N GLU A 361 26.99 -10.31 -18.11
CA GLU A 361 27.34 -8.91 -18.38
C GLU A 361 28.27 -8.35 -17.29
N LYS A 362 27.98 -8.62 -16.00
CA LYS A 362 28.87 -8.25 -14.88
C LYS A 362 30.27 -8.83 -15.03
N ALA A 363 30.38 -10.11 -15.43
CA ALA A 363 31.65 -10.80 -15.61
C ALA A 363 32.53 -10.24 -16.77
N THR A 364 31.96 -9.43 -17.67
CA THR A 364 32.61 -8.93 -18.90
C THR A 364 32.74 -7.40 -18.96
N SER A 365 32.44 -6.71 -17.85
CA SER A 365 32.23 -5.25 -17.70
C SER A 365 33.00 -4.31 -18.64
N THR A 366 32.23 -3.46 -19.34
CA THR A 366 32.67 -2.12 -19.79
C THR A 366 31.57 -1.06 -19.57
N SER A 367 31.59 -0.43 -18.39
CA SER A 367 31.06 0.92 -18.08
C SER A 367 29.59 1.30 -18.29
N GLU A 368 28.75 0.53 -18.98
CA GLU A 368 27.30 0.82 -19.07
C GLU A 368 26.51 0.14 -17.95
N GLN A 369 25.36 0.72 -17.56
CA GLN A 369 24.40 0.06 -16.65
C GLN A 369 23.91 -1.22 -17.33
N PRO A 370 23.92 -2.38 -16.64
CA PRO A 370 23.52 -3.65 -17.25
C PRO A 370 22.04 -3.60 -17.64
N LYS A 371 21.66 -4.36 -18.67
CA LYS A 371 20.27 -4.31 -19.17
C LYS A 371 19.27 -4.86 -18.15
N PHE A 372 19.71 -5.83 -17.36
CA PHE A 372 18.91 -6.50 -16.34
C PHE A 372 19.53 -6.32 -14.96
N GLY A 373 18.67 -6.01 -13.99
CA GLY A 373 19.05 -5.78 -12.61
C GLY A 373 19.60 -7.03 -11.90
N PRO A 374 20.24 -6.83 -10.74
CA PRO A 374 20.91 -7.89 -9.99
C PRO A 374 19.95 -8.96 -9.43
N ILE A 375 20.56 -9.98 -8.84
CA ILE A 375 19.99 -10.99 -7.97
C ILE A 375 20.61 -10.81 -6.58
N SER A 376 19.90 -11.11 -5.50
CA SER A 376 20.47 -10.96 -4.15
C SER A 376 21.66 -11.91 -3.94
N GLU A 377 22.50 -11.62 -2.97
CA GLU A 377 23.35 -12.64 -2.32
C GLU A 377 22.46 -13.73 -1.67
N PRO A 378 23.01 -14.91 -1.31
CA PRO A 378 22.26 -15.90 -0.52
C PRO A 378 21.73 -15.27 0.78
N TYR A 379 20.49 -15.57 1.17
CA TYR A 379 19.79 -14.88 2.25
C TYR A 379 20.58 -14.90 3.56
N GLU A 380 21.20 -16.03 3.88
CA GLU A 380 22.08 -16.22 5.04
C GLU A 380 23.19 -15.16 5.16
N LYS A 381 23.76 -14.70 4.04
CA LYS A 381 24.75 -13.62 4.03
C LYS A 381 24.11 -12.26 4.29
N ILE A 382 22.92 -12.00 3.72
CA ILE A 382 22.16 -10.76 3.94
C ILE A 382 21.73 -10.66 5.41
N TYR A 383 21.24 -11.75 6.00
CA TYR A 383 20.86 -11.82 7.41
C TYR A 383 22.05 -11.52 8.34
N LYS A 384 23.23 -12.08 8.03
CA LYS A 384 24.47 -11.76 8.76
C LYS A 384 24.98 -10.34 8.53
N GLU A 385 24.64 -9.69 7.41
CA GLU A 385 24.89 -8.28 7.17
C GLU A 385 23.90 -7.37 7.93
N MET A 386 22.64 -7.82 8.12
CA MET A 386 21.58 -7.11 8.85
C MET A 386 21.74 -7.21 10.38
N TYR A 387 21.89 -8.41 10.92
CA TYR A 387 21.87 -8.68 12.37
C TYR A 387 23.23 -9.09 12.95
N GLY A 388 24.19 -9.47 12.11
CA GLY A 388 25.56 -9.81 12.49
C GLY A 388 25.91 -11.29 12.41
N ASN A 389 27.19 -11.59 12.19
CA ASN A 389 27.75 -12.92 11.91
C ASN A 389 27.52 -14.03 12.96
N GLN A 390 26.93 -13.70 14.10
CA GLN A 390 26.67 -14.61 15.23
C GLN A 390 25.25 -15.20 15.23
N TYR A 391 24.38 -14.70 14.36
CA TYR A 391 23.03 -15.21 14.16
C TYR A 391 22.94 -15.97 12.84
N ASP A 392 22.06 -16.96 12.80
CA ASP A 392 21.67 -17.74 11.63
C ASP A 392 20.14 -17.58 11.44
N ILE A 393 19.63 -17.67 10.21
CA ILE A 393 18.20 -17.47 9.91
C ILE A 393 17.33 -18.47 10.70
N GLY A 394 16.17 -18.01 11.20
CA GLY A 394 15.21 -18.84 11.94
C GLY A 394 15.66 -19.28 13.35
N VAL A 395 16.85 -18.86 13.81
CA VAL A 395 17.35 -19.16 15.16
C VAL A 395 17.18 -17.93 16.05
N ALA A 396 16.17 -17.98 16.92
CA ALA A 396 16.00 -16.97 17.97
C ALA A 396 17.27 -16.92 18.86
N GLY A 397 17.79 -15.71 19.07
CA GLY A 397 19.00 -15.45 19.84
C GLY A 397 18.79 -15.79 21.32
N ASP A 398 19.40 -16.88 21.78
CA ASP A 398 19.28 -17.32 23.16
C ASP A 398 19.99 -16.33 24.11
N LEU A 399 19.22 -15.58 24.89
CA LEU A 399 19.70 -14.56 25.85
C LEU A 399 20.35 -15.19 27.10
N ASN A 400 21.21 -16.20 26.91
CA ASN A 400 21.91 -16.86 28.01
C ASN A 400 23.23 -17.56 27.65
N SER A 401 24.12 -16.91 26.90
CA SER A 401 25.52 -17.37 26.80
C SER A 401 26.55 -16.25 26.86
N ASN A 402 26.88 -15.80 28.08
CA ASN A 402 28.11 -15.05 28.32
C ASN A 402 29.32 -16.02 28.30
N GLY A 403 29.92 -16.20 27.13
CA GLY A 403 31.32 -16.64 26.96
C GLY A 403 31.66 -18.11 27.21
N GLY A 404 32.12 -18.80 26.16
CA GLY A 404 32.97 -19.99 26.29
C GLY A 404 32.55 -21.18 25.44
N GLY A 405 33.04 -21.26 24.20
CA GLY A 405 32.81 -22.43 23.35
C GLY A 405 33.49 -23.68 23.92
N ARG A 406 32.85 -24.84 23.76
CA ARG A 406 33.50 -26.15 23.61
C ARG A 406 32.53 -27.22 23.13
N GLY A 407 32.94 -27.93 22.08
CA GLY A 407 32.29 -29.19 21.72
C GLY A 407 32.66 -30.31 22.70
N SER A 408 31.68 -31.20 22.90
CA SER A 408 31.78 -32.67 23.08
C SER A 408 32.80 -33.30 24.06
N LEU A 409 32.27 -34.28 24.82
CA LEU A 409 32.95 -35.35 25.57
C LEU A 409 33.59 -35.05 26.95
N GLY A 410 32.99 -35.66 27.99
CA GLY A 410 33.71 -36.70 28.75
C GLY A 410 34.09 -36.46 30.22
N LEU A 411 33.32 -37.09 31.13
CA LEU A 411 33.75 -37.76 32.38
C LEU A 411 34.46 -37.00 33.52
N ASN A 412 33.92 -37.24 34.73
CA ASN A 412 34.53 -37.24 36.07
C ASN A 412 35.02 -35.93 36.71
N GLY A 413 34.66 -35.77 37.99
CA GLY A 413 35.49 -35.06 38.99
C GLY A 413 34.74 -34.08 39.90
N SER A 414 34.25 -34.55 41.04
CA SER A 414 33.80 -33.68 42.14
C SER A 414 34.96 -32.84 42.70
N ILE A 415 34.72 -31.61 43.15
CA ILE A 415 35.02 -31.17 44.54
C ILE A 415 34.38 -29.80 44.90
N PHE A 416 34.17 -29.59 46.20
CA PHE A 416 33.56 -28.42 46.86
C PHE A 416 34.35 -27.10 46.70
N GLY A 417 33.70 -25.92 46.90
CA GLY A 417 34.47 -24.66 46.91
C GLY A 417 33.88 -23.31 47.35
N ARG A 418 32.77 -23.22 48.11
CA ARG A 418 32.43 -22.14 49.08
C ARG A 418 33.12 -20.74 48.97
N GLY A 419 32.32 -19.72 48.59
CA GLY A 419 32.12 -18.48 49.36
C GLY A 419 33.02 -17.25 49.13
N GLY A 420 32.47 -16.06 49.41
CA GLY A 420 33.19 -14.78 49.50
C GLY A 420 32.27 -13.58 49.23
N TYR A 421 31.98 -12.78 50.26
CA TYR A 421 31.28 -11.49 50.18
C TYR A 421 32.30 -10.36 49.87
N ASP A 422 31.78 -9.16 49.52
CA ASP A 422 32.03 -7.87 50.20
C ASP A 422 32.13 -6.66 49.24
N ASP A 423 31.08 -5.83 49.26
CA ASP A 423 31.01 -4.37 49.49
C ASP A 423 31.98 -3.33 48.87
N GLU A 424 31.35 -2.19 48.50
CA GLU A 424 31.78 -0.76 48.54
C GLU A 424 33.11 -0.37 47.84
N ASP A 425 33.19 0.75 47.10
CA ASP A 425 33.00 2.12 47.61
C ASP A 425 32.90 3.17 46.47
N GLY A 426 32.48 4.40 46.77
CA GLY A 426 32.26 5.48 45.78
C GLY A 426 33.26 6.65 45.83
N THR A 427 33.19 7.56 44.85
CA THR A 427 33.60 8.99 44.79
C THR A 427 33.63 9.42 43.30
N GLY A 428 33.32 10.64 42.85
CA GLY A 428 32.94 11.87 43.56
C GLY A 428 33.98 12.98 43.38
N GLU A 429 33.90 13.79 42.31
CA GLU A 429 34.62 15.07 42.23
C GLU A 429 34.00 16.05 41.19
N ASP A 430 33.53 17.22 41.68
CA ASP A 430 33.14 18.39 40.88
C ASP A 430 34.35 19.31 40.65
N HIS A 431 34.44 19.98 39.49
CA HIS A 431 35.18 21.24 39.41
C HIS A 431 34.49 22.30 38.53
N ASN A 432 34.65 23.55 38.96
CA ASN A 432 33.79 24.70 38.66
C ASN A 432 34.62 25.83 38.03
N GLY A 433 34.04 26.63 37.11
CA GLY A 433 34.72 27.76 36.47
C GLY A 433 33.72 28.71 35.79
N ASN A 434 33.59 29.94 36.30
CA ASN A 434 32.50 30.87 35.95
C ASN A 434 33.00 32.31 35.67
N GLY A 435 32.22 33.08 34.88
CA GLY A 435 32.36 34.53 34.59
C GLY A 435 32.84 34.86 33.14
N THR A 436 32.41 35.90 32.42
CA THR A 436 31.39 36.99 32.54
C THR A 436 31.05 37.55 31.12
N GLY A 437 30.04 38.39 30.82
CA GLY A 437 28.86 38.86 31.57
C GLY A 437 28.26 40.21 31.09
N GLY A 438 27.25 40.21 30.18
CA GLY A 438 26.43 41.38 29.75
C GLY A 438 26.75 41.98 28.35
N ALA A 439 25.85 42.66 27.60
CA ALA A 439 24.40 42.94 27.75
C ALA A 439 23.80 43.57 26.44
N TYR A 440 22.46 43.75 26.38
CA TYR A 440 21.60 44.59 25.48
C TYR A 440 20.93 44.00 24.19
N ASP A 441 19.65 43.63 24.35
CA ASP A 441 18.39 44.06 23.68
C ASP A 441 18.20 44.26 22.14
N ASP A 442 17.10 43.64 21.65
CA ASP A 442 16.06 44.03 20.64
C ASP A 442 16.38 44.54 19.20
N ASP A 443 15.92 43.81 18.17
CA ASP A 443 14.76 44.11 17.27
C ASP A 443 14.65 43.06 16.11
N PRO A 444 13.45 42.67 15.58
CA PRO A 444 13.32 41.54 14.66
C PRO A 444 13.28 41.97 13.17
N GLY A 445 14.31 41.58 12.41
CA GLY A 445 14.35 41.77 10.95
C GLY A 445 13.62 40.67 10.17
N MET A 446 12.55 41.03 9.46
CA MET A 446 11.98 40.17 8.42
C MET A 446 13.01 39.89 7.32
N ASN A 447 13.29 38.61 7.05
CA ASN A 447 13.78 38.16 5.75
C ASN A 447 12.90 37.00 5.29
N GLY A 448 12.25 37.20 4.14
CA GLY A 448 11.62 36.11 3.41
C GLY A 448 12.70 35.28 2.73
N ASP A 449 13.25 34.30 3.44
CA ASP A 449 14.14 33.31 2.86
C ASP A 449 13.32 32.43 1.91
N ALA A 450 13.36 32.74 0.62
CA ALA A 450 12.97 31.82 -0.43
C ALA A 450 13.82 30.55 -0.28
N VAL A 451 13.17 29.45 0.13
CA VAL A 451 13.84 28.18 0.41
C VAL A 451 14.56 27.73 -0.86
N SER A 452 15.89 27.69 -0.83
CA SER A 452 16.65 27.30 -2.01
C SER A 452 16.32 25.87 -2.40
N LEU A 453 16.25 25.59 -3.70
CA LEU A 453 16.04 24.23 -4.22
C LEU A 453 17.05 23.24 -3.62
N SER A 454 18.30 23.67 -3.40
CA SER A 454 19.33 22.88 -2.71
C SER A 454 19.01 22.51 -1.26
N LYS A 455 18.19 23.30 -0.55
CA LYS A 455 17.77 23.03 0.83
C LYS A 455 16.61 22.01 0.85
N LEU A 456 15.65 22.15 -0.07
CA LEU A 456 14.61 21.15 -0.35
C LEU A 456 15.19 19.79 -0.77
N LEU A 457 16.24 19.79 -1.60
CA LEU A 457 16.96 18.59 -2.02
C LEU A 457 17.80 17.94 -0.91
N SER A 458 18.00 18.62 0.24
CA SER A 458 18.87 18.16 1.33
C SER A 458 18.11 17.64 2.56
N SER A 459 16.79 17.84 2.62
CA SER A 459 15.89 17.14 3.55
C SER A 459 15.54 15.76 3.01
N ASN A 460 15.57 14.74 3.86
CA ASN A 460 15.45 13.30 3.52
C ASN A 460 14.03 12.88 3.02
N ALA A 461 13.53 13.50 1.95
CA ALA A 461 12.20 13.24 1.37
C ALA A 461 12.27 12.89 -0.13
N LEU A 462 13.43 12.43 -0.61
CA LEU A 462 13.69 12.18 -2.03
C LEU A 462 14.51 10.90 -2.22
N THR A 463 13.83 9.81 -2.59
CA THR A 463 14.47 8.58 -3.08
C THR A 463 15.15 8.87 -4.42
N ASN A 464 16.47 9.07 -4.40
CA ASN A 464 17.24 9.47 -5.56
C ASN A 464 17.58 8.27 -6.45
N GLU A 465 16.55 7.63 -7.01
CA GLU A 465 16.67 6.47 -7.88
C GLU A 465 16.52 6.95 -9.34
N ASN A 466 17.62 6.82 -10.10
CA ASN A 466 17.76 7.21 -11.52
C ASN A 466 17.74 8.72 -11.84
N GLY A 467 17.85 9.61 -10.84
CA GLY A 467 18.01 11.05 -11.06
C GLY A 467 16.77 11.78 -11.60
N VAL A 468 15.60 11.14 -11.51
CA VAL A 468 14.29 11.75 -11.79
C VAL A 468 13.61 12.05 -10.46
N ILE A 469 13.24 13.32 -10.25
CA ILE A 469 12.50 13.75 -9.07
C ILE A 469 11.02 13.53 -9.34
N TYR A 470 10.40 12.60 -8.61
CA TYR A 470 8.95 12.46 -8.56
C TYR A 470 8.42 13.23 -7.36
N LEU A 471 7.41 14.07 -7.60
CA LEU A 471 6.68 14.84 -6.61
C LEU A 471 5.25 14.34 -6.61
N ASP A 472 4.63 14.20 -5.44
CA ASP A 472 3.18 14.04 -5.37
C ASP A 472 2.47 15.28 -5.96
N THR A 473 1.19 15.12 -6.29
CA THR A 473 0.44 16.19 -6.99
C THR A 473 0.37 17.48 -6.18
N SER A 474 0.28 17.38 -4.85
CA SER A 474 0.18 18.53 -3.94
C SER A 474 1.53 19.24 -3.78
N SER A 475 2.63 18.50 -3.63
CA SER A 475 3.98 19.06 -3.63
C SER A 475 4.34 19.70 -4.98
N ALA A 476 3.94 19.09 -6.10
CA ALA A 476 4.12 19.67 -7.43
C ALA A 476 3.34 20.99 -7.59
N GLN A 477 2.07 21.05 -7.16
CA GLN A 477 1.27 22.28 -7.17
C GLN A 477 1.87 23.37 -6.28
N ASN A 478 2.33 23.02 -5.06
CA ASN A 478 2.96 23.97 -4.14
C ASN A 478 4.31 24.50 -4.66
N ILE A 479 5.12 23.65 -5.32
CA ILE A 479 6.37 24.08 -5.95
C ILE A 479 6.09 25.01 -7.15
N LEU A 480 5.08 24.71 -7.97
CA LEU A 480 4.67 25.58 -9.08
C LEU A 480 4.16 26.95 -8.58
N ALA A 481 3.36 26.97 -7.50
CA ALA A 481 2.91 28.19 -6.86
C ALA A 481 4.08 29.03 -6.31
N ASN A 482 5.03 28.41 -5.61
CA ASN A 482 6.23 29.07 -5.08
C ASN A 482 7.20 29.56 -6.17
N LEU A 483 7.23 28.91 -7.34
CA LEU A 483 7.98 29.36 -8.52
C LEU A 483 7.26 30.45 -9.32
N GLY A 484 6.08 30.90 -8.89
CA GLY A 484 5.28 31.92 -9.58
C GLY A 484 4.62 31.45 -10.88
N VAL A 485 4.55 30.13 -11.12
CA VAL A 485 3.91 29.54 -12.30
C VAL A 485 2.41 29.41 -12.06
N VAL A 486 1.72 30.57 -12.05
CA VAL A 486 0.27 30.65 -11.88
C VAL A 486 -0.39 30.94 -13.23
N GLY A 487 -1.14 29.98 -13.76
CA GLY A 487 -2.14 30.22 -14.81
C GLY A 487 -1.73 29.87 -16.25
N LEU A 488 -1.53 28.58 -16.56
CA LEU A 488 -1.68 28.03 -17.93
C LEU A 488 -2.34 26.63 -17.93
N TYR A 489 -3.43 26.47 -17.18
CA TYR A 489 -4.42 25.40 -17.39
C TYR A 489 -5.83 25.98 -17.23
N HIS A 490 -6.36 26.50 -18.33
CA HIS A 490 -7.80 26.67 -18.52
C HIS A 490 -8.24 25.71 -19.63
N HIS A 491 -9.42 25.12 -19.42
CA HIS A 491 -10.05 24.13 -20.29
C HIS A 491 -9.89 24.42 -21.80
N GLU A 492 -9.24 23.50 -22.52
CA GLU A 492 -9.51 23.26 -23.93
C GLU A 492 -10.27 21.93 -24.05
N ASP A 493 -11.56 21.97 -23.71
CA ASP A 493 -12.54 20.91 -24.01
C ASP A 493 -13.91 21.55 -24.24
N ALA A 494 -14.01 22.35 -25.32
CA ALA A 494 -15.24 23.02 -25.74
C ALA A 494 -15.23 23.41 -27.24
N GLU A 495 -15.08 22.44 -28.15
CA GLU A 495 -15.54 22.60 -29.53
C GLU A 495 -16.68 21.61 -29.85
N GLN A 496 -17.93 22.08 -29.70
CA GLN A 496 -19.07 21.52 -30.41
C GLN A 496 -19.83 22.62 -31.16
N GLU A 497 -20.13 22.29 -32.42
CA GLU A 497 -21.20 22.83 -33.27
C GLU A 497 -21.23 24.35 -33.55
N LYS A 498 -20.70 24.69 -34.73
CA LYS A 498 -21.01 25.94 -35.43
C LYS A 498 -22.50 26.01 -35.79
N ILE A 499 -23.19 27.00 -35.26
CA ILE A 499 -24.40 27.57 -35.86
C ILE A 499 -24.13 29.06 -36.07
N GLU A 500 -24.15 29.51 -37.32
CA GLU A 500 -23.83 30.89 -37.70
C GLU A 500 -25.03 31.83 -37.46
N GLU A 501 -25.03 32.57 -36.34
CA GLU A 501 -25.82 33.80 -36.23
C GLU A 501 -24.97 35.00 -36.65
N VAL A 502 -25.22 35.51 -37.86
CA VAL A 502 -24.61 36.72 -38.38
C VAL A 502 -25.39 37.95 -37.90
N GLN A 503 -24.89 38.63 -36.87
CA GLN A 503 -25.27 40.03 -36.62
C GLN A 503 -24.34 40.96 -37.40
N GLY A 504 -24.86 41.50 -38.51
CA GLY A 504 -24.19 42.55 -39.26
C GLY A 504 -24.28 43.89 -38.55
N ASP A 505 -23.16 44.61 -38.50
CA ASP A 505 -23.12 45.96 -37.92
C ASP A 505 -23.80 46.99 -38.84
N SER A 506 -24.30 48.04 -38.20
CA SER A 506 -25.06 49.16 -38.73
C SER A 506 -24.36 49.95 -39.83
N ASN A 507 -25.10 50.23 -40.91
CA ASN A 507 -24.90 51.40 -41.79
C ASN A 507 -26.22 51.71 -42.52
N ASP A 508 -26.89 52.78 -42.11
CA ASP A 508 -28.01 53.40 -42.81
C ASP A 508 -27.48 54.38 -43.87
N GLU A 509 -27.73 54.13 -45.16
CA GLU A 509 -27.73 55.17 -46.19
C GLU A 509 -28.99 55.09 -47.09
N SER A 510 -29.88 56.04 -46.82
CA SER A 510 -30.87 56.70 -47.70
C SER A 510 -31.20 56.15 -49.09
N ASP A 511 -32.52 55.99 -49.28
CA ASP A 511 -33.33 56.47 -50.41
C ASP A 511 -33.18 55.85 -51.81
N HIS A 512 -34.17 55.01 -52.14
CA HIS A 512 -34.55 54.67 -53.51
C HIS A 512 -35.45 55.74 -54.15
N GLU A 513 -35.13 56.16 -55.37
CA GLU A 513 -35.94 57.09 -56.15
C GLU A 513 -37.32 56.56 -56.60
N ASN A 514 -38.31 57.46 -56.57
CA ASN A 514 -39.44 57.60 -57.50
C ASN A 514 -40.54 56.51 -57.61
N GLY A 515 -41.73 56.83 -57.05
CA GLY A 515 -42.81 57.25 -57.96
C GLY A 515 -44.27 56.81 -57.73
N LYS A 516 -45.12 57.79 -57.41
CA LYS A 516 -46.55 57.97 -57.82
C LYS A 516 -47.68 57.12 -57.17
N ALA A 517 -48.44 57.84 -56.33
CA ALA A 517 -49.85 58.22 -56.52
C ALA A 517 -51.02 57.21 -56.30
N ASN A 518 -51.89 57.64 -55.38
CA ASN A 518 -53.34 57.40 -55.25
C ASN A 518 -53.90 56.00 -54.90
N GLU A 519 -54.00 55.78 -53.59
CA GLU A 519 -55.27 55.45 -52.91
C GLU A 519 -56.47 56.30 -53.41
N LYS A 520 -57.75 55.92 -53.25
CA LYS A 520 -58.39 54.68 -52.74
C LYS A 520 -59.83 54.63 -53.28
N GLY A 521 -60.36 53.43 -53.47
CA GLY A 521 -61.79 53.13 -53.40
C GLY A 521 -61.97 51.92 -52.47
N SER A 522 -63.08 51.86 -51.74
CA SER A 522 -63.45 50.69 -50.92
C SER A 522 -63.85 49.50 -51.83
N GLU A 523 -64.02 48.24 -51.39
CA GLU A 523 -64.22 47.66 -50.05
C GLU A 523 -63.96 46.12 -50.10
N ASP A 524 -64.23 45.43 -48.99
CA ASP A 524 -64.58 44.00 -48.89
C ASP A 524 -63.56 42.83 -49.08
N ALA A 525 -63.26 42.23 -47.92
CA ALA A 525 -63.62 40.84 -47.54
C ALA A 525 -62.74 39.60 -47.87
N LYS A 526 -62.69 38.71 -46.85
CA LYS A 526 -62.28 37.28 -46.82
C LYS A 526 -60.77 36.99 -46.94
N VAL A 527 -60.15 36.29 -45.98
CA VAL A 527 -60.23 34.82 -45.71
C VAL A 527 -59.77 34.01 -46.93
N VAL A 528 -58.54 33.49 -46.89
CA VAL A 528 -58.19 32.16 -46.33
C VAL A 528 -56.86 32.28 -45.59
#